data_AF-A0A3B8Z0J9-F1
#
_entry.id   AF-A0A3B8Z0J9-F1
#
_cell.length_a   1.000
_cell.length_b   1.000
_cell.length_c   1.000
_cell.angle_alpha   90.00
_cell.angle_beta   90.00
_cell.angle_gamma   90.00
#
_symmetry.space_group_name_H-M   'P 1'
#
loop_
_entity.id
_entity.type
_entity.pdbx_description
1 polymer ?
#
loop_
_entity_poly.entity_id
_entity_poly.type
_entity_poly.pdbx_seq_one_letter_code
_entity_poly.pdbx_strand_id
1 'polypeptide(L)'
;MATEAEKAPASQREIPPALPESPVRYLLQALMAITALAVLSPVLLMVAIAVKLTSPGPLFYAGIRTGKNQILYTMYKFRTLGEGSERQIGGRLLTAQDDFYTPVGKFLKKSKLDEVPQLLNVLRGEMNFAGPRPLRPVFLERYLEEIPNYADRFRVAPGMTGLAQVRGGYFTSARNKLRFDHLYIQHRSLLLDAQLVCLTALKVLNRWLTLGAFLLVLLLFVSFIPSGSLENLYIETLGVKVNPLHGVIAFGALWMLLRHAPKDRINLYRTPLNTPIAVFLLLALSSAFLSEAPLQAMRGSAYYLITGFIVTLAIINGTFTKSFVRSAISAVALTSLTISMVGILEVAFAEYFTSAPQLSTGLGMSSVGISSTLGSPIALSTYLLLGVPCVLCSLARAQNRSSRDFWIAATTLVMVGVLLTKNPAGLAALSLIITIYVWRHFTPLAGLVAMVILAPASFLAVDHRLTSAGFTAGSMICGSAQEACAQLGQLSWKELLFGMGPRTLGELNIPGLGSAQNLIEGANANVRLILENGLLGWGAMMWIFAAALFSLYRTQSRVNDPGLRSVLWAVILAILGFLVAMQAFDPFDNIALQILFWGLLGIGIGTEVRLSGRSSEYRIALKLGQP
;
A
#
# COMPACT_ATOMS: atom_id res chain seq x y z
N MET A 1 67.71 -34.12 5.65
CA MET A 1 67.49 -34.40 4.21
C MET A 1 66.13 -35.06 4.05
N ALA A 2 65.10 -34.26 3.81
CA ALA A 2 63.83 -34.69 3.26
C ALA A 2 63.50 -33.67 2.17
N THR A 3 63.41 -34.17 0.95
CA THR A 3 63.37 -33.47 -0.33
C THR A 3 62.30 -32.39 -0.40
N GLU A 4 62.72 -31.15 -0.66
CA GLU A 4 61.90 -30.14 -1.32
C GLU A 4 61.48 -30.67 -2.68
N ALA A 5 60.29 -31.28 -2.73
CA ALA A 5 59.63 -31.58 -3.99
C ALA A 5 59.20 -30.26 -4.61
N GLU A 6 59.99 -29.84 -5.60
CA GLU A 6 59.75 -28.82 -6.61
C GLU A 6 58.28 -28.82 -7.06
N LYS A 7 57.45 -27.93 -6.48
CA LYS A 7 56.10 -27.68 -6.99
C LYS A 7 56.25 -26.86 -8.27
N ALA A 8 55.93 -27.47 -9.41
CA ALA A 8 55.80 -26.79 -10.68
C ALA A 8 54.92 -25.53 -10.54
N PRO A 9 55.22 -24.42 -11.25
CA PRO A 9 54.42 -23.21 -11.23
C PRO A 9 52.96 -23.50 -11.64
N ALA A 10 52.01 -22.84 -10.97
CA ALA A 10 50.57 -23.06 -11.11
C ALA A 10 50.01 -22.84 -12.54
N SER A 11 50.82 -22.35 -13.47
CA SER A 11 50.50 -22.12 -14.88
C SER A 11 50.46 -23.39 -15.76
N GLN A 12 50.79 -24.58 -15.22
CA GLN A 12 50.86 -25.84 -15.98
C GLN A 12 49.99 -26.99 -15.43
N ARG A 13 48.94 -26.73 -14.64
CA ARG A 13 47.93 -27.77 -14.39
C ARG A 13 47.05 -27.92 -15.63
N GLU A 14 47.06 -29.11 -16.24
CA GLU A 14 46.26 -29.43 -17.42
C GLU A 14 44.80 -29.01 -17.20
N ILE A 15 44.33 -28.06 -18.02
CA ILE A 15 42.94 -27.64 -18.00
C ILE A 15 42.14 -28.78 -18.65
N PRO A 16 41.16 -29.36 -17.95
CA PRO A 16 40.35 -30.40 -18.55
C PRO A 16 39.65 -29.84 -19.80
N PRO A 17 39.54 -30.64 -20.88
CA PRO A 17 39.04 -30.15 -22.14
C PRO A 17 37.64 -29.56 -21.97
N ALA A 18 37.41 -28.46 -22.68
CA ALA A 18 36.12 -27.80 -22.75
C ALA A 18 35.05 -28.77 -23.22
N LEU A 19 33.86 -28.66 -22.64
CA LEU A 19 32.71 -29.37 -23.18
C LEU A 19 32.27 -28.69 -24.49
N PRO A 20 31.98 -29.45 -25.55
CA PRO A 20 31.44 -28.88 -26.77
C PRO A 20 30.12 -28.16 -26.50
N GLU A 21 29.93 -27.02 -27.15
CA GLU A 21 28.66 -26.30 -27.14
C GLU A 21 27.83 -26.78 -28.33
N SER A 22 26.64 -27.31 -28.10
CA SER A 22 25.74 -27.70 -29.19
C SER A 22 25.22 -26.43 -29.90
N PRO A 23 25.21 -26.38 -31.24
CA PRO A 23 24.73 -25.20 -31.99
C PRO A 23 23.26 -24.87 -31.69
N VAL A 24 22.42 -25.87 -31.47
CA VAL A 24 21.00 -25.71 -31.10
C VAL A 24 20.85 -24.91 -29.80
N ARG A 25 21.68 -25.21 -28.80
CA ARG A 25 21.68 -24.50 -27.53
C ARG A 25 22.12 -23.05 -27.69
N TYR A 26 23.16 -22.80 -28.48
CA TYR A 26 23.60 -21.45 -28.77
C TYR A 26 22.48 -20.64 -29.43
N LEU A 27 21.83 -21.21 -30.45
CA LEU A 27 20.71 -20.58 -31.14
C LEU A 27 19.54 -20.25 -30.19
N LEU A 28 19.15 -21.20 -29.33
CA LEU A 28 18.10 -20.97 -28.32
C LEU A 28 18.47 -19.81 -27.38
N GLN A 29 19.72 -19.76 -26.93
CA GLN A 29 20.19 -18.70 -26.05
C GLN A 29 20.24 -17.34 -26.74
N ALA A 30 20.66 -17.31 -28.01
CA ALA A 30 20.65 -16.08 -28.80
C ALA A 30 19.21 -15.56 -29.00
N LEU A 31 18.26 -16.44 -29.34
CA LEU A 31 16.84 -16.10 -29.47
C LEU A 31 16.29 -15.53 -28.16
N MET A 32 16.53 -16.20 -27.03
CA MET A 32 16.09 -15.71 -25.72
C MET A 32 16.70 -14.35 -25.38
N ALA A 33 17.97 -14.11 -25.71
CA ALA A 33 18.64 -12.84 -25.47
C ALA A 33 18.05 -11.71 -26.35
N ILE A 34 17.79 -11.98 -27.63
CA ILE A 34 17.14 -11.03 -28.54
C ILE A 34 15.74 -10.69 -28.04
N THR A 35 14.93 -11.69 -27.69
CA THR A 35 13.57 -11.47 -27.16
C THR A 35 13.61 -10.64 -25.87
N ALA A 36 14.50 -10.97 -24.94
CA ALA A 36 14.65 -10.23 -23.70
C ALA A 36 15.09 -8.77 -23.94
N LEU A 37 16.04 -8.54 -24.86
CA LEU A 37 16.47 -7.19 -25.23
C LEU A 37 15.34 -6.39 -25.89
N ALA A 38 14.56 -7.02 -26.78
CA ALA A 38 13.44 -6.36 -27.44
C ALA A 38 12.36 -5.95 -26.43
N VAL A 39 11.91 -6.89 -25.58
CA VAL A 39 10.88 -6.65 -24.56
C VAL A 39 11.34 -5.62 -23.52
N LEU A 40 12.61 -5.68 -23.09
CA LEU A 40 13.13 -4.77 -22.07
C LEU A 40 13.64 -3.44 -22.65
N SER A 41 13.68 -3.26 -23.97
CA SER A 41 14.27 -2.08 -24.62
C SER A 41 13.71 -0.73 -24.11
N PRO A 42 12.41 -0.55 -23.84
CA PRO A 42 11.91 0.72 -23.31
C PRO A 42 12.46 1.02 -21.92
N VAL A 43 12.55 -0.01 -21.08
CA VAL A 43 13.13 0.09 -19.72
C VAL A 43 14.63 0.36 -19.79
N LEU A 44 15.34 -0.31 -20.70
CA LEU A 44 16.78 -0.10 -20.90
C LEU A 44 17.09 1.32 -21.39
N LEU A 45 16.23 1.88 -22.24
CA LEU A 45 16.35 3.27 -22.69
C LEU A 45 16.18 4.25 -21.53
N MET A 46 15.14 4.08 -20.71
CA MET A 46 14.94 4.90 -19.51
C MET A 46 16.11 4.79 -18.54
N VAL A 47 16.63 3.57 -18.31
CA VAL A 47 17.83 3.36 -17.48
C VAL A 47 19.03 4.08 -18.08
N ALA A 48 19.22 4.02 -19.41
CA ALA A 48 20.34 4.68 -20.07
C ALA A 48 20.29 6.19 -19.92
N ILE A 49 19.11 6.79 -20.11
CA ILE A 49 18.87 8.22 -19.87
C ILE A 49 19.16 8.56 -18.40
N ALA A 50 18.62 7.80 -17.45
CA ALA A 50 18.81 8.04 -16.02
C ALA A 50 20.29 7.97 -15.61
N VAL A 51 21.06 7.01 -16.14
CA VAL A 51 22.50 6.89 -15.87
C VAL A 51 23.27 8.08 -16.44
N LYS A 52 22.92 8.56 -17.65
CA LYS A 52 23.58 9.70 -18.29
C LYS A 52 23.24 11.04 -17.62
N LEU A 53 22.01 11.22 -17.16
CA LEU A 53 21.59 12.45 -16.47
C LEU A 53 22.15 12.55 -15.04
N THR A 54 22.44 11.42 -14.39
CA THR A 54 22.84 11.42 -12.97
C THR A 54 24.32 11.20 -12.72
N SER A 55 25.11 10.91 -13.75
CA SER A 55 26.56 10.74 -13.60
C SER A 55 27.31 11.00 -14.93
N PRO A 56 28.39 11.81 -14.93
CA PRO A 56 29.23 12.02 -16.11
C PRO A 56 30.04 10.77 -16.46
N GLY A 57 30.30 10.49 -17.74
CA GLY A 57 31.13 9.35 -18.22
C GLY A 57 30.38 8.25 -19.01
N PRO A 58 30.97 7.04 -19.21
CA PRO A 58 30.42 6.01 -20.09
C PRO A 58 29.13 5.37 -19.54
N LEU A 59 28.25 4.94 -20.46
CA LEU A 59 26.98 4.31 -20.12
C LEU A 59 27.18 2.91 -19.50
N PHE A 60 28.06 2.12 -20.13
CA PHE A 60 28.38 0.79 -19.69
C PHE A 60 29.65 0.76 -18.86
N TYR A 61 29.62 -0.08 -17.83
CA TYR A 61 30.79 -0.61 -17.17
C TYR A 61 31.29 -1.83 -17.95
N ALA A 62 32.58 -1.84 -18.29
CA ALA A 62 33.27 -2.91 -19.00
C ALA A 62 34.30 -3.55 -18.08
N GLY A 63 33.98 -4.71 -17.50
CA GLY A 63 34.85 -5.41 -16.55
C GLY A 63 35.41 -6.70 -17.14
N ILE A 64 36.72 -6.91 -17.05
CA ILE A 64 37.38 -8.13 -17.54
C ILE A 64 37.02 -9.33 -16.64
N ARG A 65 36.65 -10.44 -17.27
CA ARG A 65 36.28 -11.70 -16.62
C ARG A 65 36.93 -12.90 -17.30
N THR A 66 37.14 -13.95 -16.53
CA THR A 66 37.63 -15.25 -17.01
C THR A 66 36.43 -16.11 -17.43
N GLY A 67 36.41 -16.50 -18.70
CA GLY A 67 35.35 -17.29 -19.34
C GLY A 67 35.74 -18.74 -19.61
N LYS A 68 35.09 -19.35 -20.60
CA LYS A 68 35.39 -20.73 -21.04
C LYS A 68 36.85 -20.85 -21.45
N ASN A 69 37.50 -21.97 -21.14
CA ASN A 69 38.93 -22.20 -21.39
C ASN A 69 39.86 -21.15 -20.79
N GLN A 70 39.40 -20.48 -19.72
CA GLN A 70 40.09 -19.36 -19.08
C GLN A 70 40.33 -18.14 -20.01
N ILE A 71 39.64 -18.08 -21.15
CA ILE A 71 39.74 -16.95 -22.08
C ILE A 71 39.12 -15.72 -21.43
N LEU A 72 39.86 -14.61 -21.45
CA LEU A 72 39.39 -13.34 -20.92
C LEU A 72 38.39 -12.69 -21.87
N TYR A 73 37.31 -12.14 -21.32
CA TYR A 73 36.31 -11.40 -22.08
C TYR A 73 35.80 -10.18 -21.29
N THR A 74 35.19 -9.24 -22.01
CA THR A 74 34.66 -8.00 -21.43
C THR A 74 33.20 -8.17 -21.06
N MET A 75 32.89 -8.20 -19.75
CA MET A 75 31.52 -8.25 -19.27
C MET A 75 30.90 -6.85 -19.21
N TYR A 76 29.75 -6.67 -19.87
CA TYR A 76 29.01 -5.40 -19.88
C TYR A 76 27.97 -5.32 -18.76
N LYS A 77 27.88 -4.16 -18.12
CA LYS A 77 26.83 -3.79 -17.14
C LYS A 77 26.47 -2.34 -17.30
N PHE A 78 25.31 -1.90 -16.81
CA PHE A 78 25.13 -0.46 -16.60
C PHE A 78 26.03 0.03 -15.48
N ARG A 79 26.53 1.24 -15.65
CA ARG A 79 27.36 1.87 -14.63
C ARG A 79 26.51 2.21 -13.41
N THR A 80 26.93 1.66 -12.27
CA THR A 80 26.29 1.92 -10.96
C THR A 80 27.21 2.64 -9.98
N LEU A 81 28.51 2.73 -10.28
CA LEU A 81 29.52 3.39 -9.46
C LEU A 81 30.02 4.66 -10.14
N GLY A 82 30.49 5.63 -9.35
CA GLY A 82 31.16 6.82 -9.85
C GLY A 82 32.43 6.49 -10.63
N GLU A 83 32.84 7.38 -11.52
CA GLU A 83 34.08 7.24 -12.28
C GLU A 83 35.30 7.15 -11.34
N GLY A 84 36.26 6.28 -11.65
CA GLY A 84 37.44 6.04 -10.80
C GLY A 84 37.20 5.26 -9.50
N SER A 85 35.94 5.00 -9.11
CA SER A 85 35.60 4.31 -7.85
C SER A 85 36.20 2.90 -7.76
N GLU A 86 36.33 2.16 -8.86
CA GLU A 86 36.90 0.81 -8.82
C GLU A 86 38.36 0.78 -8.35
N ARG A 87 39.16 1.82 -8.66
CA ARG A 87 40.56 1.94 -8.20
C ARG A 87 40.63 2.15 -6.68
N GLN A 88 39.66 2.86 -6.11
CA GLN A 88 39.57 3.12 -4.67
C GLN A 88 38.99 1.93 -3.89
N ILE A 89 38.11 1.13 -4.51
CA ILE A 89 37.42 0.00 -3.87
C ILE A 89 38.24 -1.31 -3.95
N GLY A 90 38.96 -1.54 -5.04
CA GLY A 90 39.77 -2.74 -5.28
C GLY A 90 38.97 -4.06 -5.25
N GLY A 91 39.29 -4.93 -4.29
CA GLY A 91 38.66 -6.23 -4.07
C GLY A 91 37.51 -6.23 -3.04
N ARG A 92 37.23 -5.09 -2.39
CA ARG A 92 36.30 -4.99 -1.26
C ARG A 92 34.85 -5.22 -1.68
N LEU A 93 34.08 -5.92 -0.85
CA LEU A 93 32.63 -6.02 -0.99
C LEU A 93 31.97 -4.71 -0.54
N LEU A 94 31.16 -4.11 -1.42
CA LEU A 94 30.41 -2.89 -1.11
C LEU A 94 29.10 -3.21 -0.38
N THR A 95 28.75 -2.37 0.59
CA THR A 95 27.47 -2.36 1.29
C THR A 95 26.51 -1.35 0.63
N ALA A 96 25.23 -1.37 1.00
CA ALA A 96 24.25 -0.42 0.46
C ALA A 96 24.47 1.04 0.92
N GLN A 97 25.27 1.23 1.98
CA GLN A 97 25.54 2.52 2.59
C GLN A 97 26.76 3.23 2.00
N ASP A 98 27.57 2.54 1.19
CA ASP A 98 28.77 3.16 0.60
C ASP A 98 28.41 4.30 -0.37
N ASP A 99 29.23 5.34 -0.38
CA ASP A 99 29.02 6.57 -1.16
C ASP A 99 29.53 6.49 -2.61
N PHE A 100 30.10 5.34 -3.00
CA PHE A 100 30.62 5.13 -4.35
C PHE A 100 29.54 4.94 -5.42
N TYR A 101 28.27 4.77 -5.03
CA TYR A 101 27.19 4.58 -5.98
C TYR A 101 26.72 5.89 -6.60
N THR A 102 26.40 5.86 -7.89
CA THR A 102 25.67 6.98 -8.52
C THR A 102 24.26 7.10 -7.90
N PRO A 103 23.59 8.27 -8.00
CA PRO A 103 22.25 8.46 -7.45
C PRO A 103 21.24 7.37 -7.87
N VAL A 104 21.32 6.91 -9.12
CA VAL A 104 20.49 5.83 -9.67
C VAL A 104 21.13 4.44 -9.47
N GLY A 105 22.43 4.37 -9.21
CA GLY A 105 23.21 3.14 -9.10
C GLY A 105 22.75 2.20 -7.98
N LYS A 106 22.32 2.75 -6.82
CA LYS A 106 21.75 1.96 -5.73
C LYS A 106 20.46 1.25 -6.16
N PHE A 107 19.60 1.95 -6.91
CA PHE A 107 18.37 1.39 -7.46
C PHE A 107 18.66 0.29 -8.48
N LEU A 108 19.55 0.54 -9.45
CA LEU A 108 19.90 -0.43 -10.50
C LEU A 108 20.47 -1.74 -9.93
N LYS A 109 21.32 -1.64 -8.90
CA LYS A 109 21.91 -2.81 -8.25
C LYS A 109 20.91 -3.58 -7.39
N LYS A 110 19.94 -2.87 -6.79
CA LYS A 110 18.81 -3.49 -6.08
C LYS A 110 17.86 -4.19 -7.06
N SER A 111 17.63 -3.60 -8.23
CA SER A 111 16.75 -4.12 -9.27
C SER A 111 17.34 -5.21 -10.14
N LYS A 112 18.67 -5.33 -10.16
CA LYS A 112 19.41 -6.18 -11.11
C LYS A 112 19.29 -5.74 -12.56
N LEU A 113 18.72 -4.55 -12.81
CA LEU A 113 18.68 -3.97 -14.15
C LEU A 113 20.09 -3.62 -14.64
N ASP A 114 21.05 -3.42 -13.73
CA ASP A 114 22.45 -3.20 -14.09
C ASP A 114 23.09 -4.38 -14.83
N GLU A 115 22.56 -5.60 -14.66
CA GLU A 115 23.12 -6.83 -15.22
C GLU A 115 22.55 -7.17 -16.61
N VAL A 116 21.50 -6.50 -17.08
CA VAL A 116 20.84 -6.80 -18.38
C VAL A 116 21.76 -6.63 -19.60
N PRO A 117 22.70 -5.65 -19.66
CA PRO A 117 23.64 -5.54 -20.79
C PRO A 117 24.51 -6.78 -21.03
N GLN A 118 24.61 -7.70 -20.06
CA GLN A 118 25.28 -8.99 -20.23
C GLN A 118 24.61 -9.86 -21.31
N LEU A 119 23.36 -9.59 -21.69
CA LEU A 119 22.71 -10.27 -22.82
C LEU A 119 23.49 -10.05 -24.13
N LEU A 120 24.22 -8.95 -24.28
CA LEU A 120 25.14 -8.75 -25.41
C LEU A 120 26.30 -9.75 -25.41
N ASN A 121 26.79 -10.13 -24.22
CA ASN A 121 27.81 -11.18 -24.09
C ASN A 121 27.25 -12.56 -24.44
N VAL A 122 25.95 -12.80 -24.19
CA VAL A 122 25.27 -14.03 -24.61
C VAL A 122 25.19 -14.11 -26.13
N LEU A 123 24.84 -13.00 -26.79
CA LEU A 123 24.83 -12.93 -28.27
C LEU A 123 26.21 -13.08 -28.92
N ARG A 124 27.28 -12.78 -28.18
CA ARG A 124 28.67 -12.96 -28.64
C ARG A 124 29.24 -14.36 -28.36
N GLY A 125 28.48 -15.23 -27.68
CA GLY A 125 28.93 -16.56 -27.27
C GLY A 125 29.96 -16.57 -26.14
N GLU A 126 30.21 -15.42 -25.50
CA GLU A 126 31.12 -15.31 -24.35
C GLU A 126 30.46 -15.77 -23.05
N MET A 127 29.12 -15.72 -23.00
CA MET A 127 28.30 -16.09 -21.85
C MET A 127 27.08 -16.91 -22.28
N ASN A 128 26.52 -17.62 -21.30
CA ASN A 128 25.24 -18.30 -21.38
C ASN A 128 24.23 -17.65 -20.41
N PHE A 129 22.95 -17.93 -20.58
CA PHE A 129 21.93 -17.58 -19.57
C PHE A 129 22.20 -18.31 -18.25
N ALA A 130 22.48 -19.62 -18.33
CA ALA A 130 22.79 -20.48 -17.20
C ALA A 130 24.22 -21.03 -17.28
N GLY A 131 24.93 -21.03 -16.15
CA GLY A 131 26.31 -21.49 -16.06
C GLY A 131 27.04 -20.99 -14.80
N PRO A 132 28.29 -21.43 -14.59
CA PRO A 132 29.14 -20.94 -13.51
C PRO A 132 29.28 -19.42 -13.53
N ARG A 133 29.29 -18.76 -12.37
CA ARG A 133 29.44 -17.30 -12.32
C ARG A 133 30.84 -16.87 -12.81
N PRO A 134 30.96 -15.87 -13.70
CA PRO A 134 32.24 -15.37 -14.20
C PRO A 134 33.17 -14.86 -13.09
N LEU A 135 34.43 -15.27 -13.15
CA LEU A 135 35.45 -14.92 -12.17
C LEU A 135 36.20 -13.64 -12.56
N ARG A 136 36.65 -12.83 -11.59
CA ARG A 136 37.60 -11.74 -11.85
C ARG A 136 39.02 -12.33 -11.94
N PRO A 137 39.84 -11.93 -12.92
CA PRO A 137 41.20 -12.47 -13.08
C PRO A 137 42.07 -12.40 -11.83
N VAL A 138 41.94 -11.31 -11.04
CA VAL A 138 42.67 -11.10 -9.78
C VAL A 138 42.51 -12.24 -8.76
N PHE A 139 41.44 -13.03 -8.85
CA PHE A 139 41.21 -14.17 -7.95
C PHE A 139 41.58 -15.52 -8.56
N LEU A 140 41.97 -15.56 -9.83
CA LEU A 140 42.15 -16.81 -10.57
C LEU A 140 43.31 -17.63 -10.01
N GLU A 141 44.51 -17.04 -9.95
CA GLU A 141 45.73 -17.71 -9.48
C GLU A 141 45.55 -18.26 -8.06
N ARG A 142 45.11 -17.40 -7.13
CA ARG A 142 44.84 -17.79 -5.75
C ARG A 142 43.87 -18.97 -5.64
N TYR A 143 42.77 -18.97 -6.40
CA TYR A 143 41.79 -20.07 -6.32
C TYR A 143 42.24 -21.36 -7.00
N LEU A 144 43.06 -21.27 -8.05
CA LEU A 144 43.69 -22.44 -8.65
C LEU A 144 44.68 -23.10 -7.69
N GLU A 145 45.34 -22.33 -6.84
CA GLU A 145 46.25 -22.83 -5.81
C GLU A 145 45.52 -23.40 -4.58
N GLU A 146 44.55 -22.66 -4.03
CA GLU A 146 43.84 -23.00 -2.78
C GLU A 146 42.77 -24.09 -2.92
N ILE A 147 42.17 -24.23 -4.10
CA ILE A 147 41.01 -25.11 -4.32
C ILE A 147 41.35 -26.17 -5.36
N PRO A 148 41.44 -27.45 -4.96
CA PRO A 148 41.64 -28.55 -5.90
C PRO A 148 40.56 -28.57 -6.98
N ASN A 149 40.95 -28.88 -8.22
CA ASN A 149 40.07 -28.99 -9.38
C ASN A 149 39.27 -27.73 -9.72
N TYR A 150 39.70 -26.55 -9.26
CA TYR A 150 38.98 -25.31 -9.51
C TYR A 150 38.87 -24.95 -11.01
N ALA A 151 39.80 -25.44 -11.83
CA ALA A 151 39.80 -25.23 -13.27
C ALA A 151 38.58 -25.84 -13.99
N ASP A 152 37.95 -26.87 -13.42
CA ASP A 152 36.81 -27.59 -14.01
C ASP A 152 35.64 -26.66 -14.36
N ARG A 153 35.45 -25.59 -13.60
CA ARG A 153 34.36 -24.63 -13.83
C ARG A 153 34.48 -23.87 -15.16
N PHE A 154 35.67 -23.82 -15.75
CA PHE A 154 35.94 -23.14 -17.03
C PHE A 154 35.71 -24.04 -18.24
N ARG A 155 35.25 -25.29 -18.07
CA ARG A 155 34.94 -26.21 -19.17
C ARG A 155 33.69 -25.79 -19.97
N VAL A 156 32.85 -24.93 -19.41
CA VAL A 156 31.62 -24.41 -20.03
C VAL A 156 31.64 -22.88 -20.03
N ALA A 157 30.86 -22.25 -20.93
CA ALA A 157 30.70 -20.80 -20.89
C ALA A 157 30.00 -20.37 -19.58
N PRO A 158 30.43 -19.25 -18.99
CA PRO A 158 29.88 -18.79 -17.74
C PRO A 158 28.46 -18.25 -17.91
N GLY A 159 27.68 -18.26 -16.82
CA GLY A 159 26.26 -17.92 -16.82
C GLY A 159 25.93 -16.57 -16.19
N MET A 160 24.87 -15.92 -16.69
CA MET A 160 24.21 -14.82 -15.97
C MET A 160 23.62 -15.33 -14.64
N THR A 161 22.95 -16.49 -14.69
CA THR A 161 22.52 -17.26 -13.53
C THR A 161 23.21 -18.63 -13.48
N GLY A 162 23.08 -19.35 -12.37
CA GLY A 162 23.70 -20.65 -12.18
C GLY A 162 23.22 -21.32 -10.91
N LEU A 163 23.48 -22.63 -10.80
CA LEU A 163 23.01 -23.44 -9.69
C LEU A 163 23.55 -22.93 -8.34
N ALA A 164 24.81 -22.47 -8.31
CA ALA A 164 25.42 -21.84 -7.13
C ALA A 164 24.69 -20.54 -6.74
N GLN A 165 24.30 -19.70 -7.69
CA GLN A 165 23.58 -18.45 -7.44
C GLN A 165 22.17 -18.70 -6.89
N VAL A 166 21.48 -19.74 -7.40
CA VAL A 166 20.11 -20.08 -6.99
C VAL A 166 20.09 -20.74 -5.61
N ARG A 167 20.94 -21.76 -5.37
CA ARG A 167 20.93 -22.57 -4.14
C ARG A 167 21.93 -22.16 -3.05
N GLY A 168 23.10 -21.64 -3.42
CA GLY A 168 24.14 -21.31 -2.45
C GLY A 168 23.92 -19.98 -1.71
N GLY A 169 23.31 -18.99 -2.36
CA GLY A 169 23.23 -17.62 -1.85
C GLY A 169 24.49 -16.79 -2.10
N TYR A 170 24.52 -15.53 -1.62
CA TYR A 170 25.62 -14.60 -1.93
C TYR A 170 26.91 -14.93 -1.15
N PHE A 171 26.77 -15.33 0.12
CA PHE A 171 27.85 -15.55 1.09
C PHE A 171 28.48 -16.95 1.06
N THR A 172 28.15 -17.78 0.07
CA THR A 172 28.75 -19.12 -0.05
C THR A 172 30.25 -19.01 -0.35
N SER A 173 31.05 -19.83 0.33
CA SER A 173 32.50 -19.94 0.08
C SER A 173 32.80 -20.36 -1.36
N ALA A 174 33.96 -19.96 -1.89
CA ALA A 174 34.37 -20.29 -3.26
C ALA A 174 34.39 -21.82 -3.50
N ARG A 175 34.83 -22.60 -2.51
CA ARG A 175 34.82 -24.07 -2.55
C ARG A 175 33.41 -24.66 -2.65
N ASN A 176 32.45 -24.14 -1.88
CA ASN A 176 31.06 -24.61 -1.96
C ASN A 176 30.35 -24.16 -3.25
N LYS A 177 30.70 -22.99 -3.79
CA LYS A 177 30.24 -22.56 -5.13
C LYS A 177 30.75 -23.52 -6.21
N LEU A 178 32.01 -23.94 -6.13
CA LEU A 178 32.58 -24.91 -7.06
C LEU A 178 31.81 -26.25 -7.04
N ARG A 179 31.37 -26.73 -5.88
CA ARG A 179 30.55 -27.97 -5.80
C ARG A 179 29.25 -27.86 -6.60
N PHE A 180 28.55 -26.73 -6.51
CA PHE A 180 27.35 -26.48 -7.32
C PHE A 180 27.67 -26.31 -8.81
N ASP A 181 28.79 -25.65 -9.13
CA ASP A 181 29.25 -25.54 -10.52
C ASP A 181 29.55 -26.93 -11.12
N HIS A 182 30.16 -27.84 -10.35
CA HIS A 182 30.40 -29.23 -10.78
C HIS A 182 29.09 -29.99 -11.01
N LEU A 183 28.13 -29.90 -10.09
CA LEU A 183 26.81 -30.53 -10.24
C LEU A 183 26.08 -30.03 -11.48
N TYR A 184 26.17 -28.73 -11.77
CA TYR A 184 25.62 -28.13 -12.97
C TYR A 184 26.31 -28.67 -14.24
N ILE A 185 27.64 -28.73 -14.25
CA ILE A 185 28.42 -29.23 -15.39
C ILE A 185 28.12 -30.70 -15.67
N GLN A 186 27.96 -31.53 -14.63
CA GLN A 186 27.63 -32.95 -14.74
C GLN A 186 26.21 -33.20 -15.29
N HIS A 187 25.22 -32.42 -14.87
CA HIS A 187 23.81 -32.62 -15.24
C HIS A 187 23.30 -31.59 -16.26
N ARG A 188 24.23 -31.02 -17.03
CA ARG A 188 23.98 -29.90 -17.94
C ARG A 188 22.95 -30.31 -19.00
N SER A 189 21.76 -29.71 -18.96
CA SER A 189 20.67 -29.95 -19.93
C SER A 189 19.90 -28.66 -20.23
N LEU A 190 19.20 -28.60 -21.37
CA LEU A 190 18.35 -27.46 -21.73
C LEU A 190 17.23 -27.22 -20.71
N LEU A 191 16.67 -28.30 -20.16
CA LEU A 191 15.66 -28.22 -19.12
C LEU A 191 16.21 -27.59 -17.84
N LEU A 192 17.41 -27.99 -17.40
CA LEU A 192 18.05 -27.41 -16.23
C LEU A 192 18.37 -25.92 -16.43
N ASP A 193 18.82 -25.53 -17.62
CA ASP A 193 19.04 -24.12 -17.97
C ASP A 193 17.74 -23.31 -17.86
N ALA A 194 16.66 -23.81 -18.47
CA ALA A 194 15.34 -23.16 -18.43
C ALA A 194 14.81 -23.04 -16.98
N GLN A 195 14.95 -24.09 -16.17
CA GLN A 195 14.59 -24.08 -14.75
C GLN A 195 15.38 -23.01 -13.97
N LEU A 196 16.69 -22.93 -14.17
CA LEU A 196 17.53 -21.94 -13.49
C LEU A 196 17.17 -20.51 -13.89
N VAL A 197 16.92 -20.25 -15.18
CA VAL A 197 16.47 -18.96 -15.68
C VAL A 197 15.12 -18.59 -15.07
N CYS A 198 14.13 -19.49 -15.13
CA CYS A 198 12.80 -19.28 -14.57
C CYS A 198 12.84 -19.00 -13.06
N LEU A 199 13.57 -19.81 -12.29
CA LEU A 199 13.73 -19.60 -10.85
C LEU A 199 14.38 -18.25 -10.53
N THR A 200 15.34 -17.82 -11.34
CA THR A 200 16.00 -16.52 -11.17
C THR A 200 15.04 -15.38 -11.51
N ALA A 201 14.29 -15.50 -12.60
CA ALA A 201 13.27 -14.53 -12.98
C ALA A 201 12.20 -14.38 -11.90
N LEU A 202 11.68 -15.49 -11.36
CA LEU A 202 10.73 -15.49 -10.24
C LEU A 202 11.33 -14.88 -8.97
N LYS A 203 12.59 -15.16 -8.65
CA LYS A 203 13.28 -14.59 -7.48
C LYS A 203 13.50 -13.07 -7.62
N VAL A 204 13.81 -12.59 -8.82
CA VAL A 204 13.91 -11.16 -9.12
C VAL A 204 12.51 -10.53 -9.07
N LEU A 205 11.50 -11.16 -9.68
CA LEU A 205 10.12 -10.66 -9.69
C LEU A 205 9.52 -10.57 -8.29
N ASN A 206 9.69 -11.58 -7.44
CA ASN A 206 9.25 -11.57 -6.04
C ASN A 206 9.96 -10.51 -5.18
N ARG A 207 11.08 -9.95 -5.66
CA ARG A 207 11.74 -8.80 -5.02
C ARG A 207 11.02 -7.47 -5.33
N TRP A 208 10.28 -7.42 -6.43
CA TRP A 208 9.55 -6.24 -6.93
C TRP A 208 8.06 -6.31 -6.61
N LEU A 209 7.43 -7.42 -6.93
CA LEU A 209 6.06 -7.71 -6.54
C LEU A 209 6.09 -8.51 -5.24
N THR A 210 5.74 -7.86 -4.13
CA THR A 210 5.23 -8.62 -2.99
C THR A 210 4.01 -9.40 -3.47
N LEU A 211 3.77 -10.59 -2.91
CA LEU A 211 2.59 -11.39 -3.24
C LEU A 211 1.30 -10.55 -3.10
N GLY A 212 1.27 -9.62 -2.14
CA GLY A 212 0.21 -8.61 -1.99
C GLY A 212 0.08 -7.63 -3.16
N ALA A 213 1.19 -7.12 -3.71
CA ALA A 213 1.16 -6.26 -4.91
C ALA A 213 0.71 -7.03 -6.16
N PHE A 214 1.11 -8.30 -6.30
CA PHE A 214 0.64 -9.15 -7.40
C PHE A 214 -0.87 -9.39 -7.33
N LEU A 215 -1.41 -9.67 -6.14
CA LEU A 215 -2.85 -9.82 -5.94
C LEU A 215 -3.61 -8.52 -6.07
N LEU A 216 -3.05 -7.39 -5.65
CA LEU A 216 -3.67 -6.10 -5.88
C LEU A 216 -3.80 -5.86 -7.39
N VAL A 217 -2.76 -6.14 -8.17
CA VAL A 217 -2.81 -6.05 -9.64
C VAL A 217 -3.81 -7.05 -10.22
N LEU A 218 -3.86 -8.28 -9.71
CA LEU A 218 -4.84 -9.28 -10.14
C LEU A 218 -6.29 -8.86 -9.81
N LEU A 219 -6.52 -8.34 -8.60
CA LEU A 219 -7.82 -7.83 -8.16
C LEU A 219 -8.23 -6.61 -8.98
N LEU A 220 -7.31 -5.67 -9.21
CA LEU A 220 -7.55 -4.53 -10.11
C LEU A 220 -7.90 -5.03 -11.51
N PHE A 221 -7.16 -5.99 -12.05
CA PHE A 221 -7.44 -6.59 -13.35
C PHE A 221 -8.83 -7.24 -13.39
N VAL A 222 -9.23 -7.98 -12.35
CA VAL A 222 -10.58 -8.55 -12.21
C VAL A 222 -11.64 -7.45 -12.13
N SER A 223 -11.38 -6.35 -11.40
CA SER A 223 -12.29 -5.20 -11.33
C SER A 223 -12.46 -4.45 -12.66
N PHE A 224 -11.50 -4.57 -13.58
CA PHE A 224 -11.60 -4.01 -14.94
C PHE A 224 -12.30 -4.95 -15.94
N ILE A 225 -12.71 -6.15 -15.52
CA ILE A 225 -13.54 -7.02 -16.36
C ILE A 225 -14.95 -6.41 -16.42
N PRO A 226 -15.48 -6.09 -17.62
CA PRO A 226 -16.84 -5.56 -17.76
C PRO A 226 -17.85 -6.50 -17.10
N SER A 227 -18.78 -5.96 -16.30
CA SER A 227 -19.75 -6.73 -15.51
C SER A 227 -20.50 -7.78 -16.33
N GLY A 228 -20.88 -7.46 -17.58
CA GLY A 228 -21.55 -8.39 -18.49
C GLY A 228 -20.70 -9.60 -18.93
N SER A 229 -19.38 -9.54 -18.81
CA SER A 229 -18.50 -10.69 -19.09
C SER A 229 -18.46 -11.70 -17.94
N LEU A 230 -18.79 -11.28 -16.71
CA LEU A 230 -18.82 -12.13 -15.51
C LEU A 230 -20.16 -12.83 -15.31
N GLU A 231 -21.23 -12.36 -15.96
CA GLU A 231 -22.57 -12.96 -15.91
C GLU A 231 -22.61 -14.34 -16.60
N ASN A 232 -21.78 -14.55 -17.63
CA ASN A 232 -21.68 -15.83 -18.34
C ASN A 232 -20.96 -16.94 -17.55
N LEU A 233 -20.40 -16.63 -16.37
CA LEU A 233 -19.60 -17.54 -15.53
C LEU A 233 -20.36 -18.08 -14.32
N TYR A 234 -21.65 -17.75 -14.16
CA TYR A 234 -22.47 -18.30 -13.09
C TYR A 234 -22.92 -19.71 -13.42
N ILE A 235 -22.62 -20.66 -12.54
CA ILE A 235 -23.09 -22.03 -12.62
C ILE A 235 -24.16 -22.22 -11.54
N GLU A 236 -25.33 -22.70 -11.94
CA GLU A 236 -26.41 -22.99 -11.02
C GLU A 236 -26.17 -24.37 -10.39
N THR A 237 -25.93 -24.40 -9.09
CA THR A 237 -25.73 -25.63 -8.31
C THR A 237 -26.66 -25.60 -7.10
N LEU A 238 -27.50 -26.62 -6.93
CA LEU A 238 -28.46 -26.74 -5.83
C LEU A 238 -29.39 -25.51 -5.66
N GLY A 239 -29.83 -24.90 -6.78
CA GLY A 239 -30.69 -23.71 -6.76
C GLY A 239 -29.98 -22.40 -6.37
N VAL A 240 -28.64 -22.42 -6.26
CA VAL A 240 -27.82 -21.24 -5.99
C VAL A 240 -26.95 -20.96 -7.22
N LYS A 241 -27.05 -19.74 -7.76
CA LYS A 241 -26.13 -19.25 -8.79
C LYS A 241 -24.78 -18.94 -8.15
N VAL A 242 -23.78 -19.75 -8.43
CA VAL A 242 -22.42 -19.57 -7.91
C VAL A 242 -21.48 -19.27 -9.06
N ASN A 243 -20.69 -18.21 -8.93
CA ASN A 243 -19.62 -17.91 -9.88
C ASN A 243 -18.30 -18.51 -9.36
N PRO A 244 -17.72 -19.52 -10.05
CA PRO A 244 -16.49 -20.21 -9.62
C PRO A 244 -15.30 -19.26 -9.45
N LEU A 245 -15.25 -18.16 -10.21
CA LEU A 245 -14.20 -17.16 -10.09
C LEU A 245 -14.21 -16.49 -8.71
N HIS A 246 -15.39 -16.16 -8.19
CA HIS A 246 -15.52 -15.61 -6.84
C HIS A 246 -15.09 -16.63 -5.77
N GLY A 247 -15.39 -17.91 -5.99
CA GLY A 247 -14.92 -19.01 -5.14
C GLY A 247 -13.39 -19.15 -5.14
N VAL A 248 -12.75 -19.07 -6.32
CA VAL A 248 -11.27 -19.12 -6.46
C VAL A 248 -10.63 -17.90 -5.80
N ILE A 249 -11.19 -16.69 -5.98
CA ILE A 249 -10.70 -15.47 -5.34
C ILE A 249 -10.84 -15.57 -3.82
N ALA A 250 -12.00 -16.00 -3.33
CA ALA A 250 -12.26 -16.16 -1.90
C ALA A 250 -11.34 -17.23 -1.27
N PHE A 251 -11.18 -18.38 -1.94
CA PHE A 251 -10.28 -19.44 -1.50
C PHE A 251 -8.82 -18.98 -1.54
N GLY A 252 -8.39 -18.28 -2.59
CA GLY A 252 -7.05 -17.73 -2.70
C GLY A 252 -6.76 -16.70 -1.61
N ALA A 253 -7.70 -15.80 -1.34
CA ALA A 253 -7.62 -14.83 -0.26
C ALA A 253 -7.56 -15.52 1.12
N LEU A 254 -8.43 -16.52 1.36
CA LEU A 254 -8.46 -17.29 2.60
C LEU A 254 -7.18 -18.11 2.79
N TRP A 255 -6.73 -18.85 1.78
CA TRP A 255 -5.49 -19.62 1.81
C TRP A 255 -4.29 -18.73 2.09
N MET A 256 -4.28 -17.50 1.55
CA MET A 256 -3.23 -16.55 1.82
C MET A 256 -3.27 -15.95 3.21
N LEU A 257 -4.46 -15.58 3.68
CA LEU A 257 -4.67 -15.19 5.07
C LEU A 257 -4.18 -16.30 5.99
N LEU A 258 -4.46 -17.57 5.71
CA LEU A 258 -3.99 -18.70 6.52
C LEU A 258 -2.48 -18.96 6.39
N ARG A 259 -1.89 -18.79 5.20
CA ARG A 259 -0.46 -19.06 4.96
C ARG A 259 0.46 -17.98 5.50
N HIS A 260 0.01 -16.72 5.47
CA HIS A 260 0.74 -15.54 5.93
C HIS A 260 0.20 -14.99 7.25
N ALA A 261 -0.88 -15.56 7.80
CA ALA A 261 -1.23 -15.36 9.19
C ALA A 261 -0.01 -15.69 10.02
N PRO A 262 0.39 -14.82 10.96
CA PRO A 262 1.49 -15.11 11.85
C PRO A 262 1.20 -16.46 12.52
N LYS A 263 2.05 -17.46 12.23
CA LYS A 263 1.97 -18.81 12.83
C LYS A 263 2.25 -18.79 14.34
N ASP A 264 2.61 -17.64 14.86
CA ASP A 264 3.02 -17.42 16.24
C ASP A 264 1.95 -16.58 16.94
N ARG A 265 0.98 -17.28 17.55
CA ARG A 265 -0.02 -16.77 18.53
C ARG A 265 -0.84 -15.54 18.10
N ILE A 266 -2.16 -15.71 17.97
CA ILE A 266 -3.08 -14.56 17.97
C ILE A 266 -3.21 -14.09 19.43
N ASN A 267 -2.63 -12.93 19.73
CA ASN A 267 -2.78 -12.29 21.03
C ASN A 267 -3.96 -11.32 20.97
N LEU A 268 -5.06 -11.65 21.64
CA LEU A 268 -6.19 -10.74 21.80
C LEU A 268 -5.85 -9.73 22.91
N TYR A 269 -5.34 -8.57 22.51
CA TYR A 269 -5.02 -7.49 23.44
C TYR A 269 -6.29 -6.93 24.10
N ARG A 270 -6.16 -6.54 25.38
CA ARG A 270 -7.19 -5.75 26.03
C ARG A 270 -7.11 -4.31 25.51
N THR A 271 -8.11 -3.91 24.73
CA THR A 271 -8.22 -2.54 24.21
C THR A 271 -9.42 -1.83 24.85
N PRO A 272 -9.40 -0.48 24.92
CA PRO A 272 -10.58 0.29 25.36
C PRO A 272 -11.80 0.07 24.47
N LEU A 273 -11.61 -0.45 23.24
CA LEU A 273 -12.67 -0.69 22.27
C LEU A 273 -13.36 -2.05 22.44
N ASN A 274 -12.73 -3.01 23.11
CA ASN A 274 -13.25 -4.39 23.14
C ASN A 274 -14.67 -4.48 23.72
N THR A 275 -14.93 -3.82 24.85
CA THR A 275 -16.25 -3.85 25.50
C THR A 275 -17.30 -3.07 24.71
N PRO A 276 -17.06 -1.80 24.31
CA PRO A 276 -18.02 -1.06 23.49
C PRO A 276 -18.37 -1.77 22.17
N ILE A 277 -17.38 -2.35 21.48
CA ILE A 277 -17.61 -3.12 20.23
C ILE A 277 -18.47 -4.35 20.50
N ALA A 278 -18.19 -5.11 21.57
CA ALA A 278 -18.98 -6.29 21.90
C ALA A 278 -20.44 -5.93 22.23
N VAL A 279 -20.66 -4.84 22.98
CA VAL A 279 -22.02 -4.35 23.28
C VAL A 279 -22.73 -3.89 22.01
N PHE A 280 -22.07 -3.13 21.14
CA PHE A 280 -22.65 -2.72 19.86
C PHE A 280 -23.03 -3.92 19.00
N LEU A 281 -22.16 -4.92 18.87
CA LEU A 281 -22.45 -6.13 18.09
C LEU A 281 -23.61 -6.94 18.66
N LEU A 282 -23.70 -7.08 19.98
CA LEU A 282 -24.83 -7.75 20.63
C LEU A 282 -26.15 -7.02 20.37
N LEU A 283 -26.15 -5.69 20.46
CA LEU A 283 -27.33 -4.87 20.16
C LEU A 283 -27.70 -4.93 18.69
N ALA A 284 -26.73 -4.84 17.78
CA ALA A 284 -26.95 -4.93 16.34
C ALA A 284 -27.49 -6.31 15.92
N LEU A 285 -26.98 -7.40 16.51
CA LEU A 285 -27.49 -8.75 16.28
C LEU A 285 -28.89 -8.94 16.88
N SER A 286 -29.16 -8.35 18.04
CA SER A 286 -30.49 -8.39 18.65
C SER A 286 -31.50 -7.63 17.80
N SER A 287 -31.13 -6.45 17.31
CA SER A 287 -31.90 -5.66 16.34
C SER A 287 -32.16 -6.45 15.06
N ALA A 288 -31.11 -7.10 14.53
CA ALA A 288 -31.23 -7.92 13.34
C ALA A 288 -32.16 -9.13 13.53
N PHE A 289 -32.17 -9.74 14.71
CA PHE A 289 -33.06 -10.87 15.01
C PHE A 289 -34.52 -10.43 15.17
N LEU A 290 -34.75 -9.22 15.67
CA LEU A 290 -36.07 -8.64 15.89
C LEU A 290 -36.65 -7.93 14.65
N SER A 291 -35.88 -7.82 13.57
CA SER A 291 -36.32 -7.16 12.34
C SER A 291 -37.30 -8.02 11.54
N GLU A 292 -38.07 -7.37 10.67
CA GLU A 292 -38.97 -8.05 9.73
C GLU A 292 -38.21 -8.93 8.71
N ALA A 293 -36.93 -8.64 8.46
CA ALA A 293 -36.08 -9.34 7.51
C ALA A 293 -34.76 -9.81 8.16
N PRO A 294 -34.80 -10.84 9.03
CA PRO A 294 -33.70 -11.15 9.93
C PRO A 294 -32.42 -11.59 9.19
N LEU A 295 -32.55 -12.35 8.10
CA LEU A 295 -31.38 -12.81 7.33
C LEU A 295 -30.61 -11.63 6.68
N GLN A 296 -31.33 -10.65 6.16
CA GLN A 296 -30.73 -9.45 5.56
C GLN A 296 -30.08 -8.58 6.64
N ALA A 297 -30.77 -8.39 7.76
CA ALA A 297 -30.26 -7.63 8.88
C ALA A 297 -28.98 -8.24 9.47
N MET A 298 -28.92 -9.58 9.57
CA MET A 298 -27.71 -10.29 10.00
C MET A 298 -26.54 -10.11 9.03
N ARG A 299 -26.79 -10.04 7.72
CA ARG A 299 -25.75 -9.69 6.73
C ARG A 299 -25.25 -8.26 6.92
N GLY A 300 -26.15 -7.32 7.25
CA GLY A 300 -25.79 -5.95 7.61
C GLY A 300 -24.91 -5.87 8.87
N SER A 301 -25.23 -6.64 9.92
CA SER A 301 -24.37 -6.74 11.12
C SER A 301 -23.00 -7.34 10.80
N ALA A 302 -22.95 -8.39 9.96
CA ALA A 302 -21.69 -9.01 9.53
C ALA A 302 -20.83 -8.03 8.71
N TYR A 303 -21.45 -7.14 7.95
CA TYR A 303 -20.75 -6.09 7.22
C TYR A 303 -19.98 -5.15 8.16
N TYR A 304 -20.64 -4.55 9.16
CA TYR A 304 -19.98 -3.71 10.17
C TYR A 304 -18.82 -4.41 10.88
N LEU A 305 -19.00 -5.70 11.16
CA LEU A 305 -17.97 -6.53 11.77
C LEU A 305 -16.73 -6.68 10.86
N ILE A 306 -16.93 -7.03 9.59
CA ILE A 306 -15.85 -7.35 8.64
C ILE A 306 -15.10 -6.11 8.19
N THR A 307 -15.79 -5.08 7.71
CA THR A 307 -15.17 -3.89 7.11
C THR A 307 -14.68 -2.88 8.16
N GLY A 308 -15.24 -2.93 9.37
CA GLY A 308 -14.85 -2.06 10.47
C GLY A 308 -14.01 -2.74 11.54
N PHE A 309 -14.66 -3.46 12.45
CA PHE A 309 -14.01 -3.92 13.68
C PHE A 309 -12.88 -4.93 13.45
N ILE A 310 -13.04 -5.85 12.50
CA ILE A 310 -11.99 -6.83 12.16
C ILE A 310 -10.76 -6.12 11.59
N VAL A 311 -10.91 -5.06 10.79
CA VAL A 311 -9.78 -4.28 10.26
C VAL A 311 -8.98 -3.66 11.41
N THR A 312 -9.66 -3.01 12.36
CA THR A 312 -9.03 -2.42 13.55
C THR A 312 -8.30 -3.48 14.37
N LEU A 313 -8.95 -4.61 14.66
CA LEU A 313 -8.37 -5.71 15.43
C LEU A 313 -7.16 -6.35 14.72
N ALA A 314 -7.25 -6.56 13.40
CA ALA A 314 -6.17 -7.12 12.60
C ALA A 314 -4.91 -6.25 12.64
N ILE A 315 -5.07 -4.92 12.54
CA ILE A 315 -3.95 -3.97 12.61
C ILE A 315 -3.29 -4.01 14.00
N ILE A 316 -4.10 -4.03 15.08
CA ILE A 316 -3.58 -4.08 16.46
C ILE A 316 -2.78 -5.37 16.70
N ASN A 317 -3.27 -6.49 16.16
CA ASN A 317 -2.68 -7.81 16.35
C ASN A 317 -1.53 -8.12 15.37
N GLY A 318 -1.40 -7.36 14.27
CA GLY A 318 -0.35 -7.53 13.27
C GLY A 318 1.05 -7.10 13.75
N THR A 319 2.06 -7.15 12.87
CA THR A 319 3.41 -6.68 13.20
C THR A 319 3.46 -5.16 13.34
N PHE A 320 3.36 -4.68 14.57
CA PHE A 320 3.23 -3.24 14.85
C PHE A 320 4.59 -2.64 15.27
N THR A 321 5.16 -1.77 14.43
CA THR A 321 6.44 -1.10 14.68
C THR A 321 6.33 0.40 14.46
N LYS A 322 7.25 1.20 15.02
CA LYS A 322 7.32 2.65 14.76
C LYS A 322 7.44 2.98 13.26
N SER A 323 8.18 2.15 12.51
CA SER A 323 8.31 2.31 11.06
C SER A 323 6.99 2.06 10.34
N PHE A 324 6.27 1.00 10.72
CA PHE A 324 4.94 0.71 10.17
C PHE A 324 3.98 1.89 10.38
N VAL A 325 3.89 2.41 11.60
CA VAL A 325 3.04 3.56 11.93
C VAL A 325 3.39 4.78 11.09
N ARG A 326 4.68 5.07 10.93
CA ARG A 326 5.15 6.19 10.09
C ARG A 326 4.74 5.98 8.63
N SER A 327 5.01 4.81 8.07
CA SER A 327 4.66 4.48 6.69
C SER A 327 3.16 4.54 6.43
N ALA A 328 2.34 4.05 7.37
CA ALA A 328 0.88 4.05 7.24
C ALA A 328 0.32 5.49 7.21
N ILE A 329 0.75 6.35 8.12
CA ILE A 329 0.32 7.76 8.14
C ILE A 329 0.77 8.50 6.88
N SER A 330 2.02 8.28 6.43
CA SER A 330 2.50 8.89 5.19
C SER A 330 1.76 8.35 3.96
N ALA A 331 1.35 7.07 3.94
CA ALA A 331 0.55 6.52 2.86
C ALA A 331 -0.82 7.21 2.77
N VAL A 332 -1.55 7.34 3.88
CA VAL A 332 -2.84 8.05 3.91
C VAL A 332 -2.69 9.51 3.48
N ALA A 333 -1.63 10.19 3.94
CA ALA A 333 -1.33 11.55 3.56
C ALA A 333 -1.08 11.70 2.05
N LEU A 334 -0.26 10.82 1.46
CA LEU A 334 0.03 10.83 0.01
C LEU A 334 -1.20 10.46 -0.82
N THR A 335 -1.99 9.48 -0.39
CA THR A 335 -3.24 9.13 -1.07
C THR A 335 -4.21 10.32 -1.11
N SER A 336 -4.33 11.05 0.00
CA SER A 336 -5.18 12.25 0.08
C SER A 336 -4.67 13.36 -0.83
N LEU A 337 -3.35 13.55 -0.91
CA LEU A 337 -2.72 14.47 -1.86
C LEU A 337 -3.04 14.08 -3.31
N THR A 338 -2.89 12.80 -3.67
CA THR A 338 -3.19 12.33 -5.02
C THR A 338 -4.66 12.54 -5.36
N ILE A 339 -5.58 12.15 -4.48
CA ILE A 339 -7.03 12.37 -4.67
C ILE A 339 -7.33 13.86 -4.86
N SER A 340 -6.73 14.72 -4.03
CA SER A 340 -6.90 16.17 -4.15
C SER A 340 -6.37 16.71 -5.49
N MET A 341 -5.22 16.24 -5.97
CA MET A 341 -4.68 16.66 -7.26
C MET A 341 -5.57 16.25 -8.42
N VAL A 342 -6.10 15.01 -8.40
CA VAL A 342 -7.04 14.53 -9.42
C VAL A 342 -8.30 15.38 -9.41
N GLY A 343 -8.86 15.69 -8.24
CA GLY A 343 -10.04 16.56 -8.13
C GLY A 343 -9.78 18.00 -8.62
N ILE A 344 -8.63 18.58 -8.31
CA ILE A 344 -8.26 19.92 -8.83
C ILE A 344 -8.14 19.90 -10.37
N LEU A 345 -7.54 18.84 -10.93
CA LEU A 345 -7.46 18.67 -12.38
C LEU A 345 -8.85 18.54 -13.01
N GLU A 346 -9.75 17.78 -12.38
CA GLU A 346 -11.14 17.63 -12.83
C GLU A 346 -11.84 18.99 -12.96
N VAL A 347 -11.70 19.87 -11.97
CA VAL A 347 -12.24 21.23 -12.00
C VAL A 347 -11.61 22.06 -13.11
N ALA A 348 -10.28 22.01 -13.26
CA ALA A 348 -9.58 22.74 -14.33
C ALA A 348 -10.00 22.28 -15.73
N PHE A 349 -10.23 20.97 -15.92
CA PHE A 349 -10.77 20.44 -17.17
C PHE A 349 -12.21 20.89 -17.40
N ALA A 350 -13.08 20.84 -16.39
CA ALA A 350 -14.46 21.30 -16.51
C ALA A 350 -14.54 22.80 -16.89
N GLU A 351 -13.69 23.65 -16.31
CA GLU A 351 -13.59 25.08 -16.67
C GLU A 351 -13.11 25.27 -18.12
N TYR A 352 -12.14 24.45 -18.58
CA TYR A 352 -11.66 24.50 -19.97
C TYR A 352 -12.73 24.09 -21.00
N PHE A 353 -13.52 23.06 -20.71
CA PHE A 353 -14.58 22.60 -21.63
C PHE A 353 -15.83 23.49 -21.61
N THR A 354 -16.16 24.10 -20.49
CA THR A 354 -17.27 25.07 -20.40
C THR A 354 -16.97 26.37 -21.15
N SER A 355 -15.69 26.72 -21.31
CA SER A 355 -15.24 27.86 -22.13
C SER A 355 -15.08 27.53 -23.63
N ALA A 356 -15.33 26.30 -24.06
CA ALA A 356 -15.37 25.87 -25.46
C ALA A 356 -16.82 25.58 -25.94
N PRO A 357 -17.50 26.53 -26.62
CA PRO A 357 -18.96 26.48 -26.83
C PRO A 357 -19.47 25.36 -27.75
N GLN A 358 -18.61 24.64 -28.48
CA GLN A 358 -19.03 23.60 -29.44
C GLN A 358 -19.12 22.17 -28.86
N LEU A 359 -18.65 21.93 -27.63
CA LEU A 359 -18.63 20.59 -27.01
C LEU A 359 -19.57 20.44 -25.80
N SER A 360 -20.21 21.52 -25.34
CA SER A 360 -20.94 21.58 -24.07
C SER A 360 -22.37 21.02 -24.12
N THR A 361 -22.92 20.73 -25.31
CA THR A 361 -24.33 20.31 -25.47
C THR A 361 -24.57 18.82 -25.16
N GLY A 362 -23.54 18.01 -24.92
CA GLY A 362 -23.67 16.57 -24.66
C GLY A 362 -23.35 16.11 -23.23
N LEU A 363 -22.72 16.95 -22.40
CA LEU A 363 -22.27 16.60 -21.05
C LEU A 363 -22.84 17.63 -20.08
N GLY A 364 -23.91 17.28 -19.36
CA GLY A 364 -24.58 18.15 -18.38
C GLY A 364 -23.71 18.53 -17.18
N MET A 365 -22.65 19.31 -17.41
CA MET A 365 -21.74 19.83 -16.39
C MET A 365 -22.13 21.27 -16.04
N SER A 366 -23.10 21.41 -15.16
CA SER A 366 -23.54 22.70 -14.63
C SER A 366 -23.25 22.84 -13.12
N SER A 367 -21.99 22.74 -12.72
CA SER A 367 -21.44 23.49 -11.57
C SER A 367 -19.91 23.36 -11.50
N VAL A 368 -19.21 24.46 -11.23
CA VAL A 368 -17.75 24.47 -10.99
C VAL A 368 -17.51 23.95 -9.55
N GLY A 369 -17.29 22.64 -9.43
CA GLY A 369 -16.97 21.93 -8.18
C GLY A 369 -16.52 20.50 -8.50
N ILE A 370 -15.70 19.88 -7.64
CA ILE A 370 -15.25 18.49 -7.86
C ILE A 370 -16.46 17.57 -7.73
N SER A 371 -16.87 16.90 -8.80
CA SER A 371 -18.14 16.16 -8.81
C SER A 371 -18.07 14.82 -9.54
N SER A 372 -16.96 14.07 -9.48
CA SER A 372 -16.99 12.71 -10.04
C SER A 372 -15.90 11.74 -9.60
N THR A 373 -14.83 12.17 -8.91
CA THR A 373 -13.69 11.26 -8.69
C THR A 373 -13.98 10.03 -7.81
N LEU A 374 -15.02 10.06 -6.97
CA LEU A 374 -15.46 8.95 -6.11
C LEU A 374 -17.00 8.79 -6.05
N GLY A 375 -17.72 9.22 -7.08
CA GLY A 375 -19.18 9.09 -7.18
C GLY A 375 -20.00 10.10 -6.35
N SER A 376 -19.44 10.76 -5.33
CA SER A 376 -20.10 11.83 -4.58
C SER A 376 -19.10 12.88 -4.03
N PRO A 377 -19.38 14.21 -4.17
CA PRO A 377 -18.58 15.28 -3.57
C PRO A 377 -18.44 15.16 -2.04
N ILE A 378 -19.46 14.61 -1.39
CA ILE A 378 -19.55 14.43 0.06
C ILE A 378 -18.62 13.30 0.54
N ALA A 379 -18.58 12.20 -0.19
CA ALA A 379 -17.65 11.10 0.08
C ALA A 379 -16.20 11.59 -0.10
N LEU A 380 -15.93 12.32 -1.19
CA LEU A 380 -14.63 12.91 -1.47
C LEU A 380 -14.16 13.87 -0.36
N SER A 381 -15.03 14.77 0.11
CA SER A 381 -14.67 15.69 1.20
C SER A 381 -14.29 14.93 2.46
N THR A 382 -15.00 13.84 2.76
CA THR A 382 -14.76 13.00 3.94
C THR A 382 -13.42 12.25 3.85
N TYR A 383 -13.05 11.78 2.65
CA TYR A 383 -11.72 11.19 2.42
C TYR A 383 -10.60 12.17 2.68
N LEU A 384 -10.69 13.35 2.08
CA LEU A 384 -9.67 14.39 2.23
C LEU A 384 -9.58 14.85 3.68
N LEU A 385 -10.71 14.92 4.38
CA LEU A 385 -10.79 15.28 5.79
C LEU A 385 -10.05 14.29 6.71
N LEU A 386 -10.17 12.98 6.47
CA LEU A 386 -9.36 11.96 7.17
C LEU A 386 -7.86 12.10 6.85
N GLY A 387 -7.55 12.62 5.66
CA GLY A 387 -6.20 12.90 5.17
C GLY A 387 -5.51 14.12 5.79
N VAL A 388 -6.24 15.21 6.01
CA VAL A 388 -5.69 16.50 6.49
C VAL A 388 -4.84 16.33 7.76
N PRO A 389 -5.29 15.64 8.83
CA PRO A 389 -4.47 15.40 10.01
C PRO A 389 -3.20 14.60 9.73
N CYS A 390 -3.23 13.66 8.77
CA CYS A 390 -2.08 12.84 8.40
C CYS A 390 -1.02 13.64 7.63
N VAL A 391 -1.45 14.56 6.76
CA VAL A 391 -0.55 15.48 6.04
C VAL A 391 0.06 16.48 7.01
N LEU A 392 -0.73 17.05 7.93
CA LEU A 392 -0.23 17.92 9.00
C LEU A 392 0.75 17.19 9.93
N CYS A 393 0.47 15.93 10.28
CA CYS A 393 1.38 15.08 11.03
C CYS A 393 2.72 14.87 10.29
N SER A 394 2.66 14.63 8.98
CA SER A 394 3.84 14.42 8.14
C SER A 394 4.65 15.70 8.00
N LEU A 395 3.99 16.86 7.88
CA LEU A 395 4.60 18.18 7.91
C LEU A 395 5.32 18.44 9.24
N ALA A 396 4.66 18.22 10.37
CA ALA A 396 5.24 18.43 11.70
C ALA A 396 6.46 17.54 11.99
N ARG A 397 6.61 16.43 11.24
CA ARG A 397 7.72 15.47 11.38
C ARG A 397 8.83 15.66 10.36
N ALA A 398 8.69 16.58 9.42
CA ALA A 398 9.69 16.82 8.39
C ALA A 398 10.98 17.37 9.00
N GLN A 399 12.08 16.62 8.88
CA GLN A 399 13.38 16.99 9.45
C GLN A 399 14.20 17.91 8.52
N ASN A 400 14.06 17.73 7.21
CA ASN A 400 14.84 18.45 6.21
C ASN A 400 13.99 19.52 5.53
N ARG A 401 14.62 20.62 5.11
CA ARG A 401 13.93 21.73 4.42
C ARG A 401 13.16 21.26 3.19
N SER A 402 13.77 20.45 2.33
CA SER A 402 13.11 19.90 1.13
C SER A 402 11.86 19.07 1.48
N SER A 403 11.93 18.26 2.53
CA SER A 403 10.77 17.49 3.00
C SER A 403 9.69 18.38 3.58
N ARG A 404 10.06 19.46 4.28
CA ARG A 404 9.10 20.41 4.85
C ARG A 404 8.39 21.17 3.74
N ASP A 405 9.11 21.67 2.76
CA ASP A 405 8.55 22.42 1.62
C ASP A 405 7.57 21.54 0.82
N PHE A 406 7.91 20.26 0.60
CA PHE A 406 6.99 19.28 0.00
C PHE A 406 5.70 19.13 0.82
N TRP A 407 5.80 18.92 2.14
CA TRP A 407 4.63 18.72 2.98
C TRP A 407 3.79 19.99 3.19
N ILE A 408 4.39 21.17 3.08
CA ILE A 408 3.64 22.44 3.02
C ILE A 408 2.78 22.45 1.76
N ALA A 409 3.38 22.22 0.59
CA ALA A 409 2.64 22.17 -0.67
C ALA A 409 1.53 21.10 -0.64
N ALA A 410 1.84 19.92 -0.09
CA ALA A 410 0.86 18.85 0.06
C ALA A 410 -0.31 19.24 0.98
N THR A 411 -0.02 19.90 2.12
CA THR A 411 -1.05 20.37 3.05
C THR A 411 -1.96 21.37 2.36
N THR A 412 -1.38 22.36 1.66
CA THR A 412 -2.13 23.38 0.93
C THR A 412 -3.03 22.75 -0.12
N LEU A 413 -2.49 21.84 -0.93
CA LEU A 413 -3.27 21.17 -1.98
C LEU A 413 -4.45 20.39 -1.38
N VAL A 414 -4.23 19.57 -0.35
CA VAL A 414 -5.30 18.79 0.28
C VAL A 414 -6.37 19.68 0.91
N MET A 415 -5.99 20.78 1.57
CA MET A 415 -6.94 21.74 2.11
C MET A 415 -7.75 22.42 1.00
N VAL A 416 -7.10 22.84 -0.09
CA VAL A 416 -7.78 23.38 -1.27
C VAL A 416 -8.73 22.35 -1.87
N GLY A 417 -8.33 21.07 -1.94
CA GLY A 417 -9.20 19.98 -2.37
C GLY A 417 -10.48 19.90 -1.54
N VAL A 418 -10.39 19.98 -0.21
CA VAL A 418 -11.57 20.03 0.67
C VAL A 418 -12.43 21.27 0.37
N LEU A 419 -11.81 22.45 0.22
CA LEU A 419 -12.55 23.68 -0.10
C LEU A 419 -13.33 23.58 -1.41
N LEU A 420 -12.72 22.98 -2.44
CA LEU A 420 -13.31 22.81 -3.78
C LEU A 420 -14.44 21.78 -3.82
N THR A 421 -14.62 20.95 -2.78
CA THR A 421 -15.81 20.09 -2.67
C THR A 421 -17.08 20.88 -2.38
N LYS A 422 -16.95 22.12 -1.84
CA LYS A 422 -18.08 22.98 -1.43
C LYS A 422 -19.09 22.28 -0.48
N ASN A 423 -18.66 21.22 0.21
CA ASN A 423 -19.52 20.51 1.15
C ASN A 423 -19.49 21.20 2.53
N PRO A 424 -20.64 21.69 3.06
CA PRO A 424 -20.69 22.39 4.33
C PRO A 424 -20.14 21.58 5.51
N ALA A 425 -20.45 20.29 5.60
CA ALA A 425 -19.95 19.45 6.69
C ALA A 425 -18.43 19.22 6.58
N GLY A 426 -17.92 19.08 5.36
CA GLY A 426 -16.48 18.99 5.10
C GLY A 426 -15.74 20.28 5.49
N LEU A 427 -16.33 21.44 5.19
CA LEU A 427 -15.78 22.76 5.55
C LEU A 427 -15.81 23.01 7.06
N ALA A 428 -16.92 22.70 7.73
CA ALA A 428 -17.04 22.81 9.19
C ALA A 428 -16.06 21.87 9.91
N ALA A 429 -15.89 20.65 9.40
CA ALA A 429 -14.93 19.72 9.96
C ALA A 429 -13.47 20.18 9.71
N LEU A 430 -13.18 20.75 8.54
CA LEU A 430 -11.86 21.31 8.22
C LEU A 430 -11.51 22.47 9.16
N SER A 431 -12.46 23.38 9.39
CA SER A 431 -12.24 24.53 10.29
C SER A 431 -11.98 24.05 11.73
N LEU A 432 -12.75 23.07 12.22
CA LEU A 432 -12.50 22.43 13.52
C LEU A 432 -11.09 21.81 13.61
N ILE A 433 -10.68 21.03 12.61
CA ILE A 433 -9.36 20.39 12.60
C ILE A 433 -8.24 21.44 12.63
N ILE A 434 -8.35 22.48 11.81
CA ILE A 434 -7.33 23.55 11.74
C ILE A 434 -7.29 24.32 13.06
N THR A 435 -8.43 24.69 13.64
CA THR A 435 -8.49 25.40 14.91
C THR A 435 -7.80 24.61 16.02
N ILE A 436 -8.11 23.32 16.18
CA ILE A 436 -7.50 22.48 17.21
C ILE A 436 -6.00 22.30 16.94
N TYR A 437 -5.60 22.09 15.68
CA TYR A 437 -4.19 21.96 15.31
C TYR A 437 -3.39 23.24 15.62
N VAL A 438 -3.91 24.41 15.23
CA VAL A 438 -3.26 25.70 15.47
C VAL A 438 -3.16 26.00 16.96
N TRP A 439 -4.26 25.80 17.72
CA TRP A 439 -4.27 25.96 19.17
C TRP A 439 -3.17 25.12 19.83
N ARG A 440 -2.95 23.89 19.35
CA ARG A 440 -2.02 22.94 19.96
C ARG A 440 -0.55 23.25 19.67
N HIS A 441 -0.26 23.73 18.47
CA HIS A 441 1.10 23.89 17.95
C HIS A 441 1.62 25.34 18.00
N PHE A 442 0.72 26.33 18.10
CA PHE A 442 1.05 27.75 18.20
C PHE A 442 0.50 28.33 19.51
N THR A 443 0.19 29.64 19.53
CA THR A 443 -0.37 30.31 20.69
C THR A 443 -1.89 30.12 20.76
N PRO A 444 -2.50 30.15 21.96
CA PRO A 444 -3.96 30.08 22.11
C PRO A 444 -4.66 31.23 21.37
N LEU A 445 -4.03 32.40 21.29
CA LEU A 445 -4.50 33.54 20.49
C LEU A 445 -4.58 33.18 19.00
N ALA A 446 -3.57 32.51 18.43
CA ALA A 446 -3.59 32.07 17.04
C ALA A 446 -4.72 31.05 16.77
N GLY A 447 -4.99 30.16 17.74
CA GLY A 447 -6.13 29.23 17.66
C GLY A 447 -7.47 29.96 17.65
N LEU A 448 -7.63 30.98 18.50
CA LEU A 448 -8.82 31.82 18.58
C LEU A 448 -9.04 32.61 17.28
N VAL A 449 -7.97 33.19 16.73
CA VAL A 449 -8.00 33.88 15.43
C VAL A 449 -8.38 32.91 14.30
N ALA A 450 -7.80 31.71 14.27
CA ALA A 450 -8.17 30.69 13.29
C ALA A 450 -9.65 30.31 13.40
N MET A 451 -10.19 30.16 14.61
CA MET A 451 -11.62 29.91 14.84
C MET A 451 -12.50 31.06 14.34
N VAL A 452 -12.14 32.31 14.67
CA VAL A 452 -12.89 33.53 14.30
C VAL A 452 -12.86 33.79 12.80
N ILE A 453 -11.81 33.39 12.08
CA ILE A 453 -11.72 33.58 10.63
C ILE A 453 -12.33 32.39 9.87
N LEU A 454 -11.97 31.16 10.26
CA LEU A 454 -12.35 29.97 9.50
C LEU A 454 -13.78 29.53 9.76
N ALA A 455 -14.32 29.69 10.97
CA ALA A 455 -15.70 29.29 11.24
C ALA A 455 -16.69 30.13 10.40
N PRO A 456 -16.65 31.48 10.41
CA PRO A 456 -17.54 32.28 9.56
C PRO A 456 -17.33 32.06 8.06
N ALA A 457 -16.09 31.87 7.61
CA ALA A 457 -15.79 31.58 6.20
C ALA A 457 -16.37 30.22 5.77
N SER A 458 -16.29 29.20 6.64
CA SER A 458 -16.92 27.91 6.38
C SER A 458 -18.44 28.00 6.35
N PHE A 459 -19.07 28.87 7.14
CA PHE A 459 -20.52 29.13 7.14
C PHE A 459 -20.99 29.95 5.92
N LEU A 460 -20.23 30.96 5.50
CA LEU A 460 -20.55 31.79 4.31
C LEU A 460 -20.44 31.01 3.00
N ALA A 461 -19.59 29.98 2.94
CA ALA A 461 -19.48 29.08 1.79
C ALA A 461 -20.65 28.09 1.65
N VAL A 462 -21.53 27.97 2.67
CA VAL A 462 -22.64 26.99 2.71
C VAL A 462 -23.87 27.46 1.95
N ASP A 463 -24.12 28.77 1.80
CA ASP A 463 -25.39 29.23 1.22
C ASP A 463 -25.28 30.55 0.45
N HIS A 464 -25.52 30.50 -0.86
CA HIS A 464 -25.74 31.72 -1.65
C HIS A 464 -27.08 32.40 -1.33
N ARG A 465 -27.97 31.79 -0.50
CA ARG A 465 -29.24 32.40 -0.06
C ARG A 465 -29.11 33.27 1.20
N LEU A 466 -27.99 33.18 1.92
CA LEU A 466 -27.74 33.95 3.16
C LEU A 466 -27.44 35.44 2.94
N THR A 467 -27.26 35.89 1.70
CA THR A 467 -27.06 37.31 1.37
C THR A 467 -28.36 38.11 1.25
N SER A 468 -29.53 37.46 1.13
CA SER A 468 -30.82 38.15 0.91
C SER A 468 -31.86 37.97 2.01
N ALA A 469 -31.66 37.10 3.00
CA ALA A 469 -32.60 36.91 4.12
C ALA A 469 -31.83 36.78 5.44
N GLY A 470 -32.26 37.56 6.44
CA GLY A 470 -31.59 37.75 7.73
C GLY A 470 -31.04 36.48 8.39
N PHE A 471 -29.79 36.59 8.85
CA PHE A 471 -29.05 35.55 9.54
C PHE A 471 -29.69 35.19 10.89
N THR A 472 -30.14 33.95 11.06
CA THR A 472 -30.35 33.32 12.37
C THR A 472 -29.70 31.95 12.37
N ALA A 473 -28.63 31.77 13.16
CA ALA A 473 -27.88 30.51 13.26
C ALA A 473 -28.73 29.29 13.68
N GLY A 474 -29.95 29.52 14.16
CA GLY A 474 -30.92 28.47 14.49
C GLY A 474 -31.48 27.72 13.28
N SER A 475 -31.56 28.32 12.09
CA SER A 475 -32.36 27.77 10.97
C SER A 475 -31.76 26.51 10.30
N MET A 476 -30.44 26.38 10.18
CA MET A 476 -29.81 25.20 9.55
C MET A 476 -29.66 24.00 10.50
N ILE A 477 -29.31 24.25 11.76
CA ILE A 477 -29.27 23.20 12.80
C ILE A 477 -30.70 22.73 13.09
N CYS A 478 -31.69 23.64 13.10
CA CYS A 478 -33.09 23.24 13.22
C CYS A 478 -33.60 22.49 11.99
N GLY A 479 -33.33 22.91 10.74
CA GLY A 479 -33.90 22.24 9.56
C GLY A 479 -33.59 20.75 9.45
N SER A 480 -32.30 20.38 9.51
CA SER A 480 -31.87 18.96 9.45
C SER A 480 -32.27 18.16 10.70
N ALA A 481 -32.22 18.78 11.89
CA ALA A 481 -32.68 18.14 13.12
C ALA A 481 -34.20 17.97 13.15
N GLN A 482 -34.96 18.87 12.54
CA GLN A 482 -36.42 18.87 12.51
C GLN A 482 -36.93 17.84 11.50
N GLU A 483 -36.27 17.66 10.35
CA GLU A 483 -36.51 16.55 9.43
C GLU A 483 -36.16 15.19 10.08
N ALA A 484 -35.01 15.09 10.74
CA ALA A 484 -34.62 13.90 11.48
C ALA A 484 -35.61 13.57 12.62
N CYS A 485 -36.04 14.56 13.39
CA CYS A 485 -37.05 14.39 14.44
C CYS A 485 -38.42 14.01 13.87
N ALA A 486 -38.81 14.55 12.71
CA ALA A 486 -40.05 14.18 12.04
C ALA A 486 -40.04 12.71 11.57
N GLN A 487 -38.91 12.24 11.04
CA GLN A 487 -38.72 10.83 10.66
C GLN A 487 -38.72 9.90 11.87
N LEU A 488 -37.99 10.26 12.93
CA LEU A 488 -37.93 9.45 14.16
C LEU A 488 -39.26 9.45 14.93
N GLY A 489 -40.04 10.52 14.85
CA GLY A 489 -41.35 10.66 15.51
C GLY A 489 -42.45 9.76 14.94
N GLN A 490 -42.22 9.14 13.77
CA GLN A 490 -43.17 8.20 13.16
C GLN A 490 -42.96 6.74 13.61
N LEU A 491 -41.87 6.46 14.33
CA LEU A 491 -41.51 5.11 14.76
C LEU A 491 -42.21 4.71 16.05
N SER A 492 -42.50 3.41 16.20
CA SER A 492 -42.92 2.88 17.48
C SER A 492 -41.79 2.94 18.51
N TRP A 493 -42.14 2.94 19.81
CA TRP A 493 -41.14 2.93 20.90
C TRP A 493 -40.16 1.74 20.82
N LYS A 494 -40.61 0.60 20.28
CA LYS A 494 -39.76 -0.59 20.11
C LYS A 494 -38.74 -0.37 18.99
N GLU A 495 -39.17 0.15 17.85
CA GLU A 495 -38.30 0.46 16.70
C GLU A 495 -37.33 1.59 17.02
N LEU A 496 -37.75 2.59 17.80
CA LEU A 496 -36.87 3.68 18.24
C LEU A 496 -35.75 3.18 19.17
N LEU A 497 -36.04 2.22 20.05
CA LEU A 497 -35.07 1.68 21.02
C LEU A 497 -34.15 0.61 20.42
N PHE A 498 -34.70 -0.32 19.64
CA PHE A 498 -33.96 -1.48 19.11
C PHE A 498 -33.63 -1.38 17.63
N GLY A 499 -34.24 -0.46 16.87
CA GLY A 499 -34.05 -0.34 15.43
C GLY A 499 -34.87 -1.35 14.62
N MET A 500 -34.88 -1.14 13.31
CA MET A 500 -35.54 -2.00 12.32
C MET A 500 -34.59 -3.05 11.70
N GLY A 501 -33.37 -3.18 12.22
CA GLY A 501 -32.33 -4.05 11.70
C GLY A 501 -31.34 -3.33 10.75
N PRO A 502 -30.07 -3.73 10.72
CA PRO A 502 -29.06 -3.15 9.83
C PRO A 502 -29.37 -3.36 8.34
N ARG A 503 -29.22 -2.32 7.51
CA ARG A 503 -29.37 -2.36 6.05
C ARG A 503 -30.68 -2.96 5.52
N THR A 504 -31.76 -2.94 6.31
CA THR A 504 -33.11 -3.33 5.88
C THR A 504 -33.85 -2.20 5.14
N LEU A 505 -33.37 -0.95 5.30
CA LEU A 505 -34.01 0.27 4.80
C LEU A 505 -34.07 0.41 3.27
N GLY A 506 -33.12 -0.17 2.54
CA GLY A 506 -33.01 0.01 1.08
C GLY A 506 -34.03 -0.78 0.25
N GLU A 507 -34.66 -1.81 0.83
CA GLU A 507 -35.53 -2.74 0.11
C GLU A 507 -36.98 -2.78 0.66
N LEU A 508 -37.24 -2.19 1.82
CA LEU A 508 -38.60 -2.05 2.38
C LEU A 508 -39.31 -0.87 1.71
N ASN A 509 -40.24 -1.18 0.80
CA ASN A 509 -41.14 -0.20 0.19
C ASN A 509 -42.24 0.20 1.19
N ILE A 510 -41.87 0.99 2.21
CA ILE A 510 -42.79 1.46 3.26
C ILE A 510 -43.79 2.44 2.62
N PRO A 511 -45.11 2.16 2.62
CA PRO A 511 -46.11 3.05 2.05
C PRO A 511 -46.09 4.41 2.76
N GLY A 512 -45.81 5.49 2.02
CA GLY A 512 -45.66 6.86 2.55
C GLY A 512 -44.22 7.39 2.61
N LEU A 513 -43.21 6.54 2.41
CA LEU A 513 -41.78 6.91 2.35
C LEU A 513 -41.23 6.94 0.90
N GLY A 514 -42.08 7.04 -0.12
CA GLY A 514 -41.68 6.92 -1.53
C GLY A 514 -40.69 7.99 -2.03
N SER A 515 -40.62 9.15 -1.38
CA SER A 515 -39.59 10.18 -1.65
C SER A 515 -38.37 10.09 -0.72
N ALA A 516 -38.41 9.21 0.29
CA ALA A 516 -37.38 9.08 1.32
C ALA A 516 -36.22 8.14 0.91
N GLN A 517 -36.38 7.32 -0.12
CA GLN A 517 -35.30 6.43 -0.62
C GLN A 517 -34.07 7.23 -1.11
N ASN A 518 -34.28 8.34 -1.84
CA ASN A 518 -33.20 9.25 -2.22
C ASN A 518 -32.69 10.11 -1.05
N LEU A 519 -33.47 10.27 0.03
CA LEU A 519 -33.05 10.95 1.26
C LEU A 519 -32.19 10.05 2.15
N ILE A 520 -32.41 8.73 2.14
CA ILE A 520 -31.69 7.73 2.96
C ILE A 520 -30.27 7.51 2.41
N GLU A 521 -30.08 7.54 1.09
CA GLU A 521 -28.76 7.44 0.45
C GLU A 521 -27.86 8.67 0.68
N GLY A 522 -28.45 9.81 1.06
CA GLY A 522 -27.77 11.04 1.49
C GLY A 522 -27.91 11.37 2.98
N ALA A 523 -28.45 10.46 3.77
CA ALA A 523 -28.86 10.76 5.15
C ALA A 523 -27.69 10.98 6.11
N ASN A 524 -27.98 11.74 7.16
CA ASN A 524 -27.16 11.83 8.36
C ASN A 524 -26.92 10.43 8.95
N ALA A 525 -25.66 10.01 9.06
CA ALA A 525 -25.27 8.70 9.57
C ALA A 525 -25.85 8.41 10.96
N ASN A 526 -26.07 9.44 11.78
CA ASN A 526 -26.65 9.28 13.10
C ASN A 526 -28.11 8.83 13.02
N VAL A 527 -28.89 9.43 12.12
CA VAL A 527 -30.29 9.06 11.90
C VAL A 527 -30.37 7.63 11.42
N ARG A 528 -29.53 7.27 10.43
CA ARG A 528 -29.49 5.89 9.93
C ARG A 528 -29.07 4.88 11.00
N LEU A 529 -28.05 5.17 11.79
CA LEU A 529 -27.66 4.29 12.91
C LEU A 529 -28.80 4.08 13.91
N ILE A 530 -29.59 5.11 14.19
CA ILE A 530 -30.78 5.01 15.07
C ILE A 530 -31.87 4.19 14.40
N LEU A 531 -32.17 4.42 13.12
CA LEU A 531 -33.17 3.65 12.38
C LEU A 531 -32.80 2.16 12.31
N GLU A 532 -31.53 1.85 12.08
CA GLU A 532 -31.05 0.49 11.90
C GLU A 532 -30.80 -0.27 13.20
N ASN A 533 -30.21 0.37 14.20
CA ASN A 533 -29.77 -0.31 15.44
C ASN A 533 -30.43 0.26 16.72
N GLY A 534 -31.36 1.21 16.56
CA GLY A 534 -32.02 1.89 17.66
C GLY A 534 -31.12 2.91 18.35
N LEU A 535 -31.70 3.66 19.28
CA LEU A 535 -30.98 4.58 20.16
C LEU A 535 -29.90 3.86 20.99
N LEU A 536 -30.14 2.61 21.38
CA LEU A 536 -29.16 1.81 22.13
C LEU A 536 -27.94 1.48 21.27
N GLY A 537 -28.15 1.05 20.02
CA GLY A 537 -27.07 0.78 19.07
C GLY A 537 -26.28 2.03 18.71
N TRP A 538 -26.97 3.15 18.44
CA TRP A 538 -26.31 4.44 18.22
C TRP A 538 -25.47 4.87 19.44
N GLY A 539 -26.03 4.76 20.65
CA GLY A 539 -25.32 5.07 21.89
C GLY A 539 -24.08 4.20 22.10
N ALA A 540 -24.17 2.91 21.78
CA ALA A 540 -23.01 2.00 21.81
C ALA A 540 -21.94 2.37 20.77
N MET A 541 -22.34 2.80 19.56
CA MET A 541 -21.40 3.30 18.55
C MET A 541 -20.70 4.57 19.02
N MET A 542 -21.43 5.54 19.58
CA MET A 542 -20.84 6.76 20.15
C MET A 542 -19.91 6.44 21.33
N TRP A 543 -20.23 5.41 22.12
CA TRP A 543 -19.35 4.93 23.18
C TRP A 543 -18.02 4.39 22.63
N ILE A 544 -18.01 3.70 21.47
CA ILE A 544 -16.76 3.28 20.80
C ILE A 544 -15.88 4.50 20.48
N PHE A 545 -16.45 5.55 19.87
CA PHE A 545 -15.72 6.76 19.53
C PHE A 545 -15.22 7.52 20.75
N ALA A 546 -16.06 7.66 21.78
CA ALA A 546 -15.69 8.33 23.03
C ALA A 546 -14.57 7.56 23.75
N ALA A 547 -14.67 6.23 23.83
CA ALA A 547 -13.64 5.39 24.43
C ALA A 547 -12.31 5.52 23.69
N ALA A 548 -12.32 5.52 22.35
CA ALA A 548 -11.13 5.75 21.54
C ALA A 548 -10.51 7.12 21.80
N LEU A 549 -11.28 8.21 21.65
CA LEU A 549 -10.81 9.58 21.81
C LEU A 549 -10.18 9.79 23.18
N PHE A 550 -10.86 9.34 24.23
CA PHE A 550 -10.40 9.46 25.60
C PHE A 550 -9.10 8.70 25.85
N SER A 551 -8.99 7.49 25.31
CA SER A 551 -7.80 6.66 25.45
C SER A 551 -6.59 7.25 24.72
N LEU A 552 -6.78 7.69 23.47
CA LEU A 552 -5.74 8.34 22.68
C LEU A 552 -5.29 9.67 23.31
N TYR A 553 -6.23 10.48 23.81
CA TYR A 553 -5.95 11.75 24.47
C TYR A 553 -5.15 11.59 25.77
N ARG A 554 -5.46 10.56 26.57
CA ARG A 554 -4.65 10.20 27.76
C ARG A 554 -3.28 9.64 27.40
N THR A 555 -3.19 8.92 26.29
CA THR A 555 -1.95 8.28 25.88
C THR A 555 -0.95 9.29 25.32
N GLN A 556 -1.40 10.29 24.56
CA GLN A 556 -0.48 11.25 23.93
C GLN A 556 0.37 12.04 24.94
N SER A 557 -0.15 12.31 26.16
CA SER A 557 0.60 13.00 27.21
C SER A 557 1.65 12.11 27.89
N ARG A 558 1.53 10.79 27.75
CA ARG A 558 2.43 9.80 28.37
C ARG A 558 3.54 9.33 27.42
N VAL A 559 3.34 9.46 26.12
CA VAL A 559 4.32 9.04 25.12
C VAL A 559 5.45 10.06 25.03
N ASN A 560 6.68 9.62 25.29
CA ASN A 560 7.89 10.45 25.22
C ASN A 560 8.35 10.74 23.78
N ASP A 561 8.05 9.84 22.83
CA ASP A 561 8.42 10.00 21.43
C ASP A 561 7.54 11.08 20.75
N PRO A 562 8.11 12.24 20.36
CA PRO A 562 7.34 13.33 19.78
C PRO A 562 6.69 12.95 18.44
N GLY A 563 7.33 12.03 17.69
CA GLY A 563 6.83 11.56 16.41
C GLY A 563 5.66 10.59 16.53
N LEU A 564 5.52 9.88 17.67
CA LEU A 564 4.32 9.08 17.97
C LEU A 564 3.21 9.95 18.56
N ARG A 565 3.57 10.94 19.39
CA ARG A 565 2.61 11.91 19.93
C ARG A 565 1.86 12.64 18.82
N SER A 566 2.56 13.10 17.78
CA SER A 566 1.91 13.74 16.63
C SER A 566 1.00 12.80 15.84
N VAL A 567 1.32 11.50 15.78
CA VAL A 567 0.44 10.50 15.15
C VAL A 567 -0.85 10.31 15.95
N LEU A 568 -0.76 10.20 17.28
CA LEU A 568 -1.95 10.07 18.13
C LEU A 568 -2.88 11.29 17.97
N TRP A 569 -2.32 12.49 17.91
CA TRP A 569 -3.09 13.71 17.64
C TRP A 569 -3.72 13.72 16.25
N ALA A 570 -3.01 13.24 15.23
CA ALA A 570 -3.56 13.13 13.89
C ALA A 570 -4.78 12.20 13.87
N VAL A 571 -4.71 11.05 14.55
CA VAL A 571 -5.83 10.11 14.64
C VAL A 571 -6.99 10.72 15.44
N ILE A 572 -6.74 11.43 16.55
CA ILE A 572 -7.78 12.16 17.31
C ILE A 572 -8.51 13.16 16.41
N LEU A 573 -7.76 13.99 15.68
CA LEU A 573 -8.34 14.98 14.77
C LEU A 573 -9.13 14.33 13.62
N ALA A 574 -8.65 13.20 13.10
CA ALA A 574 -9.37 12.44 12.07
C ALA A 574 -10.71 11.91 12.60
N ILE A 575 -10.76 11.41 13.84
CA ILE A 575 -12.00 10.96 14.48
C ILE A 575 -12.97 12.14 14.68
N LEU A 576 -12.49 13.27 15.18
CA LEU A 576 -13.34 14.46 15.37
C LEU A 576 -13.90 14.98 14.05
N GLY A 577 -13.07 15.06 13.01
CA GLY A 577 -13.53 15.43 11.67
C GLY A 577 -14.58 14.46 11.15
N PHE A 578 -14.34 13.15 11.29
CA PHE A 578 -15.29 12.12 10.88
C PHE A 578 -16.65 12.24 11.59
N LEU A 579 -16.67 12.52 12.89
CA LEU A 579 -17.91 12.74 13.65
C LEU A 579 -18.71 13.95 13.16
N VAL A 580 -18.03 15.02 12.72
CA VAL A 580 -18.71 16.17 12.10
C VAL A 580 -19.25 15.81 10.72
N ALA A 581 -18.47 15.07 9.92
CA ALA A 581 -18.89 14.62 8.59
C ALA A 581 -20.12 13.70 8.62
N MET A 582 -20.28 12.90 9.67
CA MET A 582 -21.44 12.03 9.89
C MET A 582 -22.78 12.77 9.91
N GLN A 583 -22.80 14.09 10.12
CA GLN A 583 -24.04 14.87 10.13
C GLN A 583 -24.66 15.06 8.73
N ALA A 584 -23.84 15.01 7.67
CA ALA A 584 -24.28 15.28 6.30
C ALA A 584 -24.07 14.11 5.34
N PHE A 585 -23.56 12.98 5.84
CA PHE A 585 -23.24 11.81 5.03
C PHE A 585 -23.24 10.56 5.88
N ASP A 586 -23.57 9.43 5.27
CA ASP A 586 -23.30 8.12 5.84
C ASP A 586 -21.98 7.51 5.31
N PRO A 587 -20.87 7.69 6.04
CA PRO A 587 -19.60 7.08 5.64
C PRO A 587 -19.61 5.55 5.75
N PHE A 588 -20.60 4.95 6.43
CA PHE A 588 -20.69 3.51 6.59
C PHE A 588 -21.17 2.79 5.32
N ASP A 589 -21.74 3.47 4.34
CA ASP A 589 -22.02 2.82 3.05
C ASP A 589 -20.82 2.74 2.12
N ASN A 590 -19.82 3.59 2.33
CA ASN A 590 -18.62 3.56 1.53
C ASN A 590 -17.56 2.66 2.17
N ILE A 591 -17.41 1.45 1.63
CA ILE A 591 -16.45 0.43 2.09
C ILE A 591 -15.05 1.03 2.28
N ALA A 592 -14.59 1.84 1.33
CA ALA A 592 -13.23 2.33 1.37
C ALA A 592 -13.05 3.46 2.40
N LEU A 593 -14.10 4.25 2.72
CA LEU A 593 -14.07 5.18 3.86
C LEU A 593 -14.07 4.43 5.19
N GLN A 594 -14.87 3.37 5.32
CA GLN A 594 -14.88 2.53 6.51
C GLN A 594 -13.50 1.92 6.78
N ILE A 595 -12.90 1.26 5.77
CA ILE A 595 -11.58 0.64 5.91
C ILE A 595 -10.53 1.68 6.28
N LEU A 596 -10.56 2.86 5.66
CA LEU A 596 -9.63 3.94 5.96
C LEU A 596 -9.78 4.44 7.40
N PHE A 597 -11.01 4.74 7.82
CA PHE A 597 -11.31 5.24 9.16
C PHE A 597 -10.96 4.21 10.25
N TRP A 598 -11.48 2.99 10.14
CA TRP A 598 -11.22 1.90 11.09
C TRP A 598 -9.75 1.47 11.08
N GLY A 599 -9.07 1.62 9.93
CA GLY A 599 -7.64 1.44 9.78
C GLY A 599 -6.84 2.46 10.59
N LEU A 600 -7.16 3.76 10.44
CA LEU A 600 -6.54 4.84 11.21
C LEU A 600 -6.80 4.69 12.72
N LEU A 601 -8.02 4.31 13.11
CA LEU A 601 -8.36 3.99 14.49
C LEU A 601 -7.49 2.85 15.03
N GLY A 602 -7.33 1.77 14.24
CA GLY A 602 -6.47 0.63 14.57
C GLY A 602 -5.00 1.02 14.74
N ILE A 603 -4.50 1.96 13.92
CA ILE A 603 -3.14 2.52 14.08
C ILE A 603 -3.03 3.33 15.38
N GLY A 604 -4.02 4.14 15.71
CA GLY A 604 -4.04 4.90 16.96
C GLY A 604 -4.01 3.98 18.20
N ILE A 605 -4.97 3.06 18.29
CA ILE A 605 -5.08 2.13 19.42
C ILE A 605 -3.91 1.15 19.45
N GLY A 606 -3.42 0.68 18.30
CA GLY A 606 -2.22 -0.15 18.22
C GLY A 606 -0.97 0.57 18.74
N THR A 607 -0.86 1.88 18.48
CA THR A 607 0.22 2.72 19.01
C THR A 607 0.12 2.84 20.53
N GLU A 608 -1.08 3.01 21.06
CA GLU A 608 -1.31 2.96 22.51
C GLU A 608 -0.89 1.60 23.09
N VAL A 609 -1.42 0.50 22.57
CA VAL A 609 -1.22 -0.82 23.20
C VAL A 609 0.23 -1.29 23.09
N ARG A 610 0.92 -1.01 21.97
CA ARG A 610 2.22 -1.63 21.66
C ARG A 610 3.42 -0.70 21.77
N LEU A 611 3.22 0.61 21.64
CA LEU A 611 4.32 1.57 21.56
C LEU A 611 4.28 2.65 22.65
N SER A 612 3.28 2.64 23.54
CA SER A 612 3.17 3.61 24.65
C SER A 612 4.06 3.31 25.86
N GLY A 613 4.68 2.12 25.91
CA GLY A 613 5.55 1.71 27.01
C GLY A 613 4.85 1.03 28.19
N ARG A 614 3.53 0.80 28.15
CA ARG A 614 2.84 -0.09 29.10
C ARG A 614 3.08 -1.56 28.74
N SER A 615 3.15 -2.44 29.76
CA SER A 615 3.02 -3.88 29.55
C SER A 615 1.64 -4.15 28.97
N SER A 616 1.59 -4.67 27.74
CA SER A 616 0.32 -4.99 27.10
C SER A 616 -0.29 -6.21 27.79
N GLU A 617 -1.38 -6.01 28.52
CA GLU A 617 -2.17 -7.12 29.07
C GLU A 617 -2.93 -7.81 27.92
N TYR A 618 -2.60 -9.07 27.65
CA TYR A 618 -3.37 -9.91 26.73
C TYR A 618 -4.48 -10.62 27.50
N ARG A 619 -5.67 -10.71 26.92
CA ARG A 619 -6.78 -11.49 27.50
C ARG A 619 -6.66 -12.97 27.15
N ILE A 620 -6.25 -13.28 25.92
CA ILE A 620 -6.16 -14.64 25.41
C ILE A 620 -4.99 -14.71 24.42
N ALA A 621 -4.11 -15.69 24.60
CA ALA A 621 -3.09 -16.04 23.61
C ALA A 621 -3.54 -17.34 22.92
N LEU A 622 -4.12 -17.22 21.72
CA LEU A 622 -4.54 -18.37 20.92
C LEU A 622 -3.33 -18.88 20.12
N LYS A 623 -2.80 -20.03 20.51
CA LYS A 623 -1.74 -20.72 19.76
C LYS A 623 -2.39 -21.48 18.61
N LEU A 624 -2.39 -20.90 17.41
CA LEU A 624 -2.86 -21.60 16.21
C LEU A 624 -1.79 -22.59 15.74
N GLY A 625 -2.02 -23.88 15.99
CA GLY A 625 -1.18 -24.97 15.49
C GLY A 625 -0.10 -25.44 16.46
N GLN A 626 -0.48 -26.28 17.41
CA GLN A 626 0.13 -27.59 17.63
C GLN A 626 -1.00 -28.59 17.90
N PRO A 627 -0.90 -29.86 17.48
CA PRO A 627 -1.77 -30.90 18.03
C PRO A 627 -1.66 -30.97 19.55
#